data_AF-A0A6G7BA73-F1
#
_entry.id   AF-A0A6G7BA73-F1
#
_cell.length_a   1.000
_cell.length_b   1.000
_cell.length_c   1.000
_cell.angle_alpha   90.00
_cell.angle_beta   90.00
_cell.angle_gamma   90.00
#
_symmetry.space_group_name_H-M   'P 1'
#
loop_
_entity.id
_entity.type
_entity.pdbx_description
1 polymer ?
#
loop_
_entity_poly.entity_id
_entity_poly.type
_entity_poly.pdbx_seq_one_letter_code
_entity_poly.pdbx_strand_id
1 'polypeptide(L)'
;MKKVLHKISEIISVEFWHKLNQKSYMSIVFLAMFCIILSLLCSLAHLRKVWLVALIFLIFNSYISFQIGCLIDFHKLSKKWLLFFPIIFALMVTIHFAKYNYFFCLIYLCFELFGLWHNDLYQVRK
;
A
#
# COMPACT_ATOMS: atom_id res chain seq x y z
N MET A 1 21.24 22.89 -27.18
CA MET A 1 19.79 22.85 -26.86
C MET A 1 19.37 21.59 -26.07
N LYS A 2 19.67 20.36 -26.51
CA LYS A 2 19.24 19.12 -25.80
C LYS A 2 19.64 19.04 -24.30
N LYS A 3 20.84 19.49 -23.93
CA LYS A 3 21.31 19.52 -22.52
C LYS A 3 20.50 20.43 -21.61
N VAL A 4 20.05 21.58 -22.12
CA VAL A 4 19.25 22.55 -21.37
C VAL A 4 17.83 22.02 -21.18
N LEU A 5 17.26 21.43 -22.25
CA LEU A 5 15.94 20.81 -22.22
C LEU A 5 15.88 19.62 -21.23
N HIS A 6 16.93 18.80 -21.18
CA HIS A 6 17.06 17.70 -20.22
C HIS A 6 17.13 18.20 -18.76
N LYS A 7 17.89 19.28 -18.52
CA LYS A 7 18.02 19.85 -17.18
C LYS A 7 16.71 20.49 -16.69
N ILE A 8 15.94 21.11 -17.60
CA ILE A 8 14.62 21.66 -17.29
C ILE A 8 13.62 20.55 -16.97
N SER A 9 13.60 19.46 -17.74
CA SER A 9 12.72 18.31 -17.43
C SER A 9 13.07 17.65 -16.10
N GLU A 10 14.36 17.60 -15.76
CA GLU A 10 14.83 17.05 -14.49
C GLU A 10 14.36 17.92 -13.30
N ILE A 11 14.51 19.24 -13.39
CA ILE A 11 14.04 20.18 -12.35
C ILE A 11 12.52 20.11 -12.16
N ILE A 12 11.76 20.09 -13.26
CA ILE A 12 10.29 19.96 -13.22
C ILE A 12 9.89 18.64 -12.57
N SER A 13 10.60 17.55 -12.86
CA SER A 13 10.32 16.25 -12.26
C SER A 13 10.56 16.27 -10.74
N VAL A 14 11.67 16.84 -10.28
CA VAL A 14 12.02 16.91 -8.86
C VAL A 14 11.02 17.77 -8.08
N GLU A 15 10.63 18.92 -8.63
CA GLU A 15 9.65 19.80 -8.00
C GLU A 15 8.25 19.18 -7.96
N PHE A 16 7.87 18.43 -9.00
CA PHE A 16 6.63 17.66 -9.05
C PHE A 16 6.60 16.55 -7.99
N TRP A 17 7.68 15.76 -7.86
CA TRP A 17 7.81 14.72 -6.84
C TRP A 17 7.80 15.32 -5.42
N HIS A 18 8.47 16.46 -5.21
CA HIS A 18 8.48 17.15 -3.93
C HIS A 18 7.07 17.63 -3.53
N LYS A 19 6.30 18.18 -4.47
CA LYS A 19 4.94 18.67 -4.24
C LYS A 19 3.94 17.53 -3.97
N LEU A 20 4.14 16.38 -4.62
CA LEU A 20 3.39 15.16 -4.31
C LEU A 20 3.75 14.66 -2.90
N ASN A 21 5.03 14.61 -2.55
CA ASN A 21 5.47 14.05 -1.27
C ASN A 21 5.14 14.92 -0.03
N GLN A 22 4.61 16.13 -0.21
CA GLN A 22 4.17 16.99 0.90
C GLN A 22 2.87 16.53 1.57
N LYS A 23 2.09 15.66 0.94
CA LYS A 23 0.79 15.21 1.46
C LYS A 23 0.97 13.98 2.36
N SER A 24 0.53 14.04 3.62
CA SER A 24 0.53 12.89 4.57
C SER A 24 -0.02 11.57 3.99
N TYR A 25 -1.05 11.63 3.15
CA TYR A 25 -1.69 10.44 2.60
C TYR A 25 -0.91 9.80 1.44
N MET A 26 0.11 10.46 0.90
CA MET A 26 0.86 9.93 -0.26
C MET A 26 1.67 8.69 0.07
N SER A 27 2.17 8.57 1.30
CA SER A 27 2.86 7.35 1.73
C SER A 27 1.94 6.14 1.70
N ILE A 28 0.65 6.29 2.03
CA ILE A 28 -0.35 5.21 1.93
C ILE A 28 -0.57 4.82 0.46
N VAL A 29 -0.73 5.83 -0.42
CA VAL A 29 -0.92 5.59 -1.86
C VAL A 29 0.30 4.91 -2.47
N PHE A 30 1.51 5.32 -2.09
CA PHE A 30 2.75 4.73 -2.58
C PHE A 30 2.87 3.26 -2.14
N LEU A 31 2.54 2.96 -0.88
CA LEU A 31 2.58 1.60 -0.35
C LEU A 31 1.54 0.70 -1.05
N ALA A 32 0.33 1.21 -1.29
CA ALA A 32 -0.71 0.49 -2.02
C ALA A 32 -0.29 0.22 -3.48
N MET A 33 0.31 1.21 -4.16
CA MET A 33 0.85 1.03 -5.52
C MET A 33 1.99 0.01 -5.54
N PHE A 34 2.86 0.03 -4.55
CA PHE A 34 3.94 -0.94 -4.41
C PHE A 34 3.41 -2.38 -4.30
N CYS A 35 2.36 -2.62 -3.52
CA CYS A 35 1.68 -3.92 -3.44
C CYS A 35 1.18 -4.43 -4.80
N ILE A 36 0.57 -3.55 -5.59
CA ILE A 36 0.05 -3.90 -6.91
C ILE A 36 1.18 -4.29 -7.86
N ILE A 37 2.24 -3.47 -7.91
CA ILE A 37 3.41 -3.71 -8.75
C ILE A 37 4.10 -5.02 -8.33
N LEU A 38 4.27 -5.25 -7.03
CA LEU A 38 4.88 -6.47 -6.51
C LEU A 38 4.07 -7.72 -6.88
N SER A 39 2.75 -7.64 -6.77
CA SER A 39 1.84 -8.72 -7.15
C SER A 39 1.92 -9.04 -8.65
N LEU A 40 2.02 -8.01 -9.50
CA LEU A 40 2.19 -8.15 -10.95
C LEU A 40 3.56 -8.76 -11.32
N LEU A 41 4.65 -8.26 -10.71
CA LEU A 41 6.00 -8.77 -10.94
C LEU A 41 6.11 -10.25 -10.55
N CYS A 42 5.51 -10.65 -9.44
CA CYS A 42 5.51 -12.05 -9.04
C CYS A 42 4.60 -12.92 -9.89
N SER A 43 3.51 -12.37 -10.45
CA SER A 43 2.73 -13.06 -11.48
C SER A 43 3.56 -13.31 -12.74
N LEU A 44 4.45 -12.39 -13.11
CA LEU A 44 5.37 -12.53 -14.23
C LEU A 44 6.50 -13.55 -13.96
N ALA A 45 6.93 -13.68 -12.71
CA ALA A 45 8.03 -14.56 -12.31
C ALA A 45 7.68 -16.07 -12.37
N HIS A 46 6.51 -16.45 -12.88
CA HIS A 46 6.04 -17.84 -13.00
C HIS A 46 6.11 -18.64 -11.68
N LEU A 47 6.05 -17.95 -10.54
CA LEU A 47 6.03 -18.57 -9.23
C LEU A 47 4.79 -19.45 -9.08
N ARG A 48 4.94 -20.59 -8.38
CA ARG A 48 3.82 -21.49 -8.10
C ARG A 48 2.68 -20.70 -7.46
N LYS A 49 1.46 -20.85 -7.99
CA LYS A 49 0.26 -20.12 -7.52
C LYS A 49 0.08 -20.16 -6.00
N VAL A 50 0.41 -21.30 -5.37
CA VAL A 50 0.35 -21.48 -3.91
C VAL A 50 1.28 -20.52 -3.16
N TRP A 51 2.52 -20.35 -3.64
CA TRP A 51 3.50 -19.44 -3.02
C TRP A 51 3.13 -17.97 -3.20
N LEU A 52 2.53 -17.64 -4.34
CA LEU A 52 2.07 -16.29 -4.63
C LEU A 52 0.94 -15.90 -3.66
N VAL A 53 -0.01 -16.81 -3.42
CA VAL A 53 -1.09 -16.60 -2.44
C VAL A 53 -0.56 -16.58 -1.00
N ALA A 54 0.27 -17.54 -0.61
CA ALA A 54 0.73 -17.64 0.77
C ALA A 54 1.72 -16.53 1.16
N LEU A 55 2.64 -16.16 0.28
CA LEU A 55 3.73 -15.25 0.64
C LEU A 55 3.37 -13.79 0.35
N ILE A 56 2.74 -13.51 -0.78
CA ILE A 56 2.46 -12.14 -1.21
C ILE A 56 1.10 -11.69 -0.70
N PHE A 57 0.07 -12.47 -1.00
CA PHE A 57 -1.29 -12.12 -0.58
C PHE A 57 -1.46 -12.24 0.93
N LEU A 58 -1.02 -13.32 1.57
CA LEU A 58 -1.18 -13.42 3.02
C LEU A 58 -0.12 -12.60 3.76
N ILE A 59 1.17 -12.91 3.64
CA ILE A 59 2.20 -12.31 4.52
C ILE A 59 2.46 -10.85 4.15
N PHE A 60 2.84 -10.58 2.89
CA PHE A 60 3.33 -9.27 2.49
C PHE A 60 2.24 -8.19 2.53
N ASN A 61 1.05 -8.48 1.97
CA ASN A 61 -0.07 -7.55 2.02
C ASN A 61 -0.59 -7.33 3.45
N SER A 62 -0.60 -8.36 4.31
CA SER A 62 -1.00 -8.16 5.72
C SER A 62 -0.02 -7.28 6.47
N TYR A 63 1.29 -7.46 6.25
CA TYR A 63 2.32 -6.60 6.82
C TYR A 63 2.17 -5.15 6.34
N ILE A 64 1.96 -4.93 5.03
CA ILE A 64 1.74 -3.60 4.48
C ILE A 64 0.46 -2.97 5.02
N SER A 65 -0.62 -3.74 5.11
CA SER A 65 -1.89 -3.30 5.69
C SER A 65 -1.68 -2.83 7.14
N PHE A 66 -0.96 -3.59 7.97
CA PHE A 66 -0.58 -3.14 9.30
C PHE A 66 0.18 -1.79 9.29
N GLN A 67 1.16 -1.63 8.39
CA GLN A 67 1.90 -0.38 8.26
C GLN A 67 1.03 0.79 7.80
N ILE A 68 0.04 0.54 6.93
CA ILE A 68 -0.96 1.55 6.54
C ILE A 68 -1.75 2.01 7.76
N GLY A 69 -2.19 1.08 8.62
CA GLY A 69 -2.84 1.39 9.88
C GLY A 69 -2.01 2.31 10.77
N CYS A 70 -0.73 1.97 10.97
CA CYS A 70 0.22 2.79 11.73
C CYS A 70 0.41 4.18 11.12
N LEU A 71 0.49 4.28 9.78
CA LEU A 71 0.62 5.56 9.08
C LEU A 71 -0.62 6.43 9.21
N ILE A 72 -1.82 5.83 9.19
CA ILE A 72 -3.08 6.57 9.36
C ILE A 72 -3.08 7.27 10.72
N ASP A 73 -2.67 6.56 11.78
CA ASP A 73 -2.57 7.14 13.12
C ASP A 73 -1.46 8.19 13.23
N PHE A 74 -0.26 7.86 12.74
CA PHE A 74 0.90 8.76 12.75
C PHE A 74 0.62 10.09 12.05
N HIS A 75 -0.05 10.05 10.91
CA HIS A 75 -0.42 11.25 10.15
C HIS A 75 -1.77 11.86 10.56
N LYS A 76 -2.44 11.33 11.59
CA LYS A 76 -3.78 11.75 12.07
C LYS A 76 -4.82 11.84 10.94
N LEU A 77 -4.77 10.89 10.02
CA LEU A 77 -5.68 10.81 8.89
C LEU A 77 -7.06 10.31 9.33
N SER A 78 -8.09 10.61 8.53
CA SER A 78 -9.44 10.13 8.82
C SER A 78 -9.50 8.61 8.79
N LYS A 79 -10.23 8.00 9.73
CA LYS A 79 -10.48 6.54 9.78
C LYS A 79 -11.09 5.97 8.49
N LYS A 80 -11.66 6.80 7.61
CA LYS A 80 -12.12 6.39 6.27
C LYS A 80 -11.01 5.82 5.40
N TRP A 81 -9.75 6.19 5.65
CA TRP A 81 -8.60 5.67 4.91
C TRP A 81 -8.33 4.18 5.14
N LEU A 82 -8.87 3.58 6.22
CA LEU A 82 -8.82 2.12 6.43
C LEU A 82 -9.56 1.31 5.36
N LEU A 83 -10.50 1.94 4.64
CA LEU A 83 -11.22 1.23 3.58
C LEU A 83 -10.51 1.32 2.24
N PHE A 84 -9.52 2.22 2.11
CA PHE A 84 -8.88 2.51 0.83
C PHE A 84 -8.14 1.29 0.28
N PHE A 85 -7.27 0.67 1.09
CA PHE A 85 -6.49 -0.48 0.67
C PHE A 85 -7.34 -1.75 0.45
N PRO A 86 -8.28 -2.13 1.34
CA PRO A 86 -9.18 -3.25 1.10
C PRO A 86 -10.05 -3.09 -0.16
N ILE A 87 -10.55 -1.89 -0.44
CA ILE A 87 -11.37 -1.62 -1.64
C ILE A 87 -10.52 -1.74 -2.91
N ILE A 88 -9.32 -1.15 -2.94
CA ILE A 88 -8.43 -1.26 -4.09
C ILE A 88 -8.07 -2.72 -4.35
N PHE A 89 -7.77 -3.46 -3.28
CA PHE A 89 -7.48 -4.88 -3.38
C PHE A 89 -8.67 -5.67 -3.93
N ALA A 90 -9.88 -5.41 -3.43
CA ALA A 90 -11.10 -6.06 -3.92
C ALA A 90 -11.29 -5.82 -5.42
N LEU A 91 -11.15 -4.58 -5.90
CA LEU A 91 -11.23 -4.24 -7.32
C LEU A 91 -10.18 -4.99 -8.15
N MET A 92 -8.95 -5.09 -7.63
CA MET A 92 -7.84 -5.76 -8.31
C MET A 92 -8.08 -7.28 -8.41
N VAL A 93 -8.63 -7.89 -7.36
CA VAL A 93 -9.04 -9.30 -7.36
C VAL A 93 -10.17 -9.53 -8.37
N THR A 94 -11.18 -8.66 -8.44
CA THR A 94 -12.27 -8.77 -9.41
C THR A 94 -11.76 -8.77 -10.85
N ILE A 95 -10.81 -7.88 -11.16
CA ILE A 95 -10.34 -7.67 -12.55
C ILE A 95 -9.31 -8.73 -12.97
N HIS A 96 -8.34 -9.04 -12.11
CA HIS A 96 -7.15 -9.78 -12.52
C HIS A 96 -7.05 -11.18 -11.92
N PHE A 97 -7.72 -11.40 -10.79
CA PHE A 97 -7.49 -12.57 -9.96
C PHE A 97 -8.78 -13.18 -9.41
N ALA A 98 -9.87 -13.20 -10.18
CA ALA A 98 -11.21 -13.60 -9.75
C ALA A 98 -11.33 -15.00 -9.07
N LYS A 99 -10.25 -15.79 -9.04
CA LYS A 99 -10.12 -17.02 -8.26
C LYS A 99 -9.72 -16.82 -6.78
N TYR A 100 -9.26 -15.65 -6.37
CA TYR A 100 -8.86 -15.40 -4.98
C TYR A 100 -10.04 -14.90 -4.13
N ASN A 101 -10.05 -15.32 -2.88
CA ASN A 101 -11.16 -15.10 -1.97
C ASN A 101 -11.15 -13.67 -1.42
N TYR A 102 -12.29 -12.97 -1.48
CA TYR A 102 -12.49 -11.67 -0.83
C TYR A 102 -12.26 -11.70 0.68
N PHE A 103 -12.17 -12.89 1.29
CA PHE A 103 -11.73 -13.08 2.67
C PHE A 103 -10.43 -12.32 3.01
N PHE A 104 -9.50 -12.18 2.05
CA PHE A 104 -8.28 -11.39 2.25
C PHE A 104 -8.55 -9.91 2.54
N CYS A 105 -9.61 -9.32 1.99
CA CYS A 105 -9.98 -7.93 2.30
C CYS A 105 -10.28 -7.75 3.80
N LEU A 106 -10.92 -8.75 4.39
CA LEU A 106 -11.30 -8.75 5.80
C LEU A 106 -10.05 -8.93 6.69
N ILE A 107 -9.14 -9.82 6.28
CA ILE A 107 -7.83 -9.98 6.93
C ILE A 107 -7.07 -8.66 6.95
N TYR A 108 -6.94 -7.98 5.81
CA TYR A 108 -6.23 -6.70 5.73
C TYR A 108 -6.87 -5.64 6.61
N LEU A 109 -8.20 -5.51 6.56
CA LEU A 109 -8.91 -4.56 7.42
C LEU A 109 -8.65 -4.81 8.91
N CYS A 110 -8.56 -6.07 9.35
CA CYS A 110 -8.16 -6.41 10.71
C CYS A 110 -6.71 -5.97 11.02
N PHE A 111 -5.76 -6.20 10.12
CA PHE A 111 -4.36 -5.77 10.31
C PHE A 111 -4.21 -4.25 10.32
N GLU A 112 -4.94 -3.52 9.48
CA GLU A 112 -5.00 -2.05 9.53
C GLU A 112 -5.56 -1.54 10.87
N LEU A 113 -6.62 -2.17 11.39
CA LEU A 113 -7.16 -1.84 12.71
C LEU A 113 -6.13 -2.09 13.81
N PHE A 114 -5.40 -3.21 13.75
CA PHE A 114 -4.30 -3.48 14.69
C PHE A 114 -3.18 -2.44 14.59
N GLY A 115 -2.83 -1.99 13.37
CA GLY A 115 -1.86 -0.93 13.15
C GLY A 115 -2.34 0.41 13.71
N LEU A 116 -3.61 0.73 13.52
CA LEU A 116 -4.22 1.96 14.07
C LEU A 116 -4.17 1.97 15.60
N TRP A 117 -4.48 0.84 16.24
CA TRP A 117 -4.44 0.72 17.70
C TRP A 117 -3.05 0.48 18.28
N HIS A 118 -2.01 0.40 17.45
CA HIS A 118 -0.67 0.09 17.91
C HIS A 118 -0.15 1.10 18.95
N ASN A 119 -0.37 2.40 18.71
CA ASN A 119 0.07 3.43 19.65
C ASN A 119 -0.71 3.38 20.98
N ASP A 120 -2.02 3.19 20.95
CA ASP A 120 -2.85 3.09 22.16
C ASP A 120 -2.49 1.86 23.02
N LEU A 121 -2.14 0.74 22.39
CA LEU A 121 -1.81 -0.50 23.11
C LEU A 121 -0.40 -0.48 23.72
N TYR A 122 0.56 0.21 23.09
CA TYR A 122 1.95 0.23 23.51
C TYR A 122 2.35 1.48 24.32
N GLN A 123 1.55 2.56 24.30
CA GLN A 123 1.80 3.75 25.12
C GLN A 123 1.29 3.63 26.56
N VAL A 124 0.49 2.63 26.91
CA VAL A 124 0.01 2.38 28.30
C VAL A 124 1.14 1.89 29.24
N ARG A 125 2.40 1.79 28.77
CA ARG A 125 3.57 1.43 29.58
C ARG A 125 4.73 2.42 29.50
N LYS A 126 4.46 3.73 29.66
CA LYS A 126 5.49 4.70 30.05
C LYS A 126 4.98 5.63 31.13
#